data_AF-A0A076L339-F1
#
_entry.id   AF-A0A076L339-F1
#
_cell.length_a   1.000
_cell.length_b   1.000
_cell.length_c   1.000
_cell.angle_alpha   90.00
_cell.angle_beta   90.00
_cell.angle_gamma   90.00
#
_symmetry.space_group_name_H-M   'P 1'
#
loop_
_entity.id
_entity.type
_entity.pdbx_description
1 polymer ?
#
loop_
_entity_poly.entity_id
_entity_poly.type
_entity_poly.pdbx_seq_one_letter_code
_entity_poly.pdbx_strand_id
1 'polypeptide(L)'
;MYLMCIIFFATVSVIPSERIDVVFPEVETSRSGVKTIKFRALDQDVELNLEPAGEILKKSFGFVGENGKVYHPIDVENLRSKLFRNSSEGAALLIDEDGQLTIEGNINSNLRIAPHESGRMDEGGRIAHQIVEEIHEETSPLHYDVLPMNAEREVESRKRMSRNGECIVLEILSVIERTLTERFVPEEALTKHMTHTYMGVQNKIDTLELGIKVRLVGIEAFTKETEPSFFEETVIPGHDNYFSYLDIYSKSKDYYCKHDEGLAKDADIIMLSTERSLGTLGSDGEIETSVGGVASDSAVCDQCYKIGVAEHYNDYSYRTNIITHEAAHLIGVPHDGGRGNSDSPGALDCPSEDSYIMGDWGKNHDKFSECSKICAKYLLSLPKANCVYEQCKTDY
;
A
#
# COMPACT_ATOMS: atom_id res chain seq x y z
N MET A 1 -29.17 60.57 -16.48
CA MET A 1 -29.73 59.25 -16.87
C MET A 1 -28.97 58.83 -18.12
N TYR A 2 -28.02 57.90 -18.15
CA TYR A 2 -27.62 56.78 -17.27
C TYR A 2 -26.09 56.80 -17.08
N LEU A 3 -25.61 56.47 -15.88
CA LEU A 3 -24.19 56.20 -15.59
C LEU A 3 -23.99 54.69 -15.72
N MET A 4 -23.19 54.25 -16.69
CA MET A 4 -22.86 52.84 -16.90
C MET A 4 -21.59 52.53 -16.10
N CYS A 5 -21.75 51.90 -14.94
CA CYS A 5 -20.64 51.34 -14.17
C CYS A 5 -20.25 50.00 -14.76
N ILE A 6 -19.08 49.93 -15.40
CA ILE A 6 -18.45 48.68 -15.79
C ILE A 6 -17.63 48.19 -14.60
N ILE A 7 -18.11 47.13 -13.95
CA ILE A 7 -17.39 46.45 -12.87
C ILE A 7 -16.49 45.40 -13.52
N PHE A 8 -15.18 45.61 -13.47
CA PHE A 8 -14.20 44.57 -13.77
C PHE A 8 -14.17 43.59 -12.59
N PHE A 9 -14.75 42.40 -12.77
CA PHE A 9 -14.45 41.27 -11.90
C PHE A 9 -13.08 40.72 -12.28
N ALA A 10 -12.05 41.12 -11.53
CA ALA A 10 -10.80 40.39 -11.52
C ALA A 10 -11.06 39.08 -10.76
N THR A 11 -11.21 37.98 -11.50
CA THR A 11 -11.12 36.64 -10.92
C THR A 11 -9.68 36.45 -10.46
N VAL A 12 -9.42 36.67 -9.18
CA VAL A 12 -8.19 36.18 -8.56
C VAL A 12 -8.32 34.66 -8.54
N SER A 13 -7.71 33.98 -9.50
CA SER A 13 -7.42 32.56 -9.34
C SER A 13 -6.50 32.46 -8.13
N VAL A 14 -7.06 32.08 -6.99
CA VAL A 14 -6.28 31.55 -5.88
C VAL A 14 -5.79 30.20 -6.38
N ILE A 15 -4.60 30.19 -6.95
CA ILE A 15 -3.81 28.96 -7.07
C ILE A 15 -3.61 28.54 -5.60
N PRO A 16 -4.07 27.34 -5.17
CA PRO A 16 -3.71 26.85 -3.85
C PRO A 16 -2.19 26.76 -3.84
N SER A 17 -1.53 27.68 -3.15
CA SER A 17 -0.10 27.57 -2.95
C SER A 17 0.07 26.44 -1.94
N GLU A 18 0.71 25.34 -2.32
CA GLU A 18 1.22 24.34 -1.38
C GLU A 18 1.89 25.10 -0.22
N ARG A 19 1.36 24.95 0.99
CA ARG A 19 1.88 25.68 2.14
C ARG A 19 3.10 24.92 2.64
N ILE A 20 4.26 25.31 2.13
CA ILE A 20 5.55 24.75 2.54
C ILE A 20 6.01 25.48 3.81
N ASP A 21 6.26 24.73 4.86
CA ASP A 21 6.89 25.25 6.08
C ASP A 21 8.25 24.58 6.29
N VAL A 22 9.19 25.29 6.90
CA VAL A 22 10.55 24.78 7.10
C VAL A 22 10.90 24.73 8.58
N VAL A 23 11.12 23.51 9.06
CA VAL A 23 11.23 23.17 10.48
C VAL A 23 12.58 22.56 10.83
N PHE A 24 12.87 22.48 12.13
CA PHE A 24 14.07 21.86 12.67
C PHE A 24 13.65 20.87 13.76
N PRO A 25 13.33 19.61 13.40
CA PRO A 25 12.71 18.67 14.31
C PRO A 25 13.70 18.19 15.38
N GLU A 26 13.15 17.90 16.56
CA GLU A 26 13.85 17.21 17.66
C GLU A 26 13.30 15.79 17.78
N VAL A 27 14.17 14.85 18.14
CA VAL A 27 13.82 13.44 18.35
C VAL A 27 14.29 13.00 19.73
N GLU A 28 13.35 12.48 20.52
CA GLU A 28 13.62 11.82 21.79
C GLU A 28 13.39 10.31 21.61
N THR A 29 14.28 9.47 22.13
CA THR A 29 14.14 8.00 22.05
C THR A 29 13.98 7.42 23.46
N SER A 30 12.88 6.71 23.67
CA SER A 30 12.61 5.98 24.92
C SER A 30 13.43 4.69 25.03
N ARG A 31 13.44 4.08 26.22
CA ARG A 31 14.11 2.79 26.44
C ARG A 31 13.49 1.63 25.65
N SER A 32 12.20 1.71 25.30
CA SER A 32 11.50 0.71 24.50
C SER A 32 11.67 0.93 22.99
N GLY A 33 12.48 1.91 22.58
CA GLY A 33 12.68 2.24 21.17
C GLY A 33 11.59 3.12 20.56
N VAL A 34 10.54 3.48 21.32
CA VAL A 34 9.56 4.49 20.87
C VAL A 34 10.27 5.82 20.72
N LYS A 35 10.04 6.47 19.57
CA LYS A 35 10.54 7.81 19.26
C LYS A 35 9.44 8.85 19.44
N THR A 36 9.80 10.03 19.92
CA THR A 36 8.91 11.18 19.99
C THR A 36 9.55 12.28 19.16
N ILE A 37 8.89 12.69 18.08
CA ILE A 37 9.34 13.80 17.24
C ILE A 37 8.57 15.07 17.62
N LYS A 38 9.29 16.20 17.72
CA LYS A 38 8.72 17.50 18.09
C LYS A 38 9.18 18.57 17.12
N PHE A 39 8.25 19.35 16.60
CA PHE A 39 8.53 20.55 15.81
C PHE A 39 7.30 21.45 15.76
N ARG A 40 7.49 22.71 15.36
CA ARG A 40 6.38 23.62 15.10
C ARG A 40 6.24 23.80 13.60
N ALA A 41 5.06 23.49 13.06
CA ALA A 41 4.74 23.66 11.64
C ALA A 41 3.33 24.25 11.49
N LEU A 42 3.12 25.10 10.50
CA LEU A 42 1.79 25.59 10.11
C LEU A 42 1.00 26.21 11.29
N ASP A 43 1.71 26.95 12.14
CA ASP A 43 1.19 27.59 13.36
C ASP A 43 0.76 26.61 14.48
N GLN A 44 1.14 25.32 14.39
CA GLN A 44 0.82 24.27 15.36
C GLN A 44 2.09 23.60 15.89
N ASP A 45 2.07 23.28 17.18
CA ASP A 45 3.09 22.41 17.77
C ASP A 45 2.72 20.95 17.47
N VAL A 46 3.61 20.23 16.79
CA VAL A 46 3.46 18.82 16.47
C VAL A 46 4.33 18.02 17.42
N GLU A 47 3.69 17.06 18.12
CA GLU A 47 4.36 16.06 18.94
C GLU A 47 3.80 14.69 18.56
N LEU A 48 4.65 13.83 17.98
CA LEU A 48 4.23 12.54 17.45
C LEU A 48 5.06 11.41 18.04
N ASN A 49 4.37 10.46 18.67
CA ASN A 49 4.96 9.24 19.21
C ASN A 49 4.94 8.14 18.16
N LEU A 50 6.06 7.45 17.98
CA LEU A 50 6.25 6.49 16.91
C LEU A 50 6.82 5.18 17.47
N GLU A 51 6.17 4.07 17.15
CA GLU A 51 6.68 2.74 17.45
C GLU A 51 7.65 2.25 16.35
N PRO A 52 8.64 1.41 16.70
CA PRO A 52 9.48 0.74 15.71
C PRO A 52 8.65 -0.09 14.72
N ALA A 53 8.94 0.06 13.44
CA ALA A 53 8.24 -0.60 12.33
C ALA A 53 9.14 -1.52 11.51
N GLY A 54 10.33 -1.86 12.01
CA GLY A 54 11.30 -2.71 11.30
C GLY A 54 10.75 -4.09 10.89
N GLU A 55 9.73 -4.60 11.57
CA GLU A 55 9.11 -5.89 11.25
C GLU A 55 8.37 -5.92 9.90
N ILE A 56 8.11 -4.76 9.29
CA ILE A 56 7.55 -4.64 7.93
C ILE A 56 8.45 -5.32 6.89
N LEU A 57 9.76 -5.37 7.11
CA LEU A 57 10.67 -6.08 6.21
C LEU A 57 10.99 -7.45 6.79
N LYS A 58 11.01 -8.50 5.99
CA LYS A 58 11.59 -9.78 6.42
C LYS A 58 13.09 -9.59 6.67
N LYS A 59 13.68 -10.30 7.63
CA LYS A 59 15.15 -10.25 7.85
C LYS A 59 15.95 -10.66 6.60
N SER A 60 15.39 -11.61 5.85
CA SER A 60 15.92 -12.06 4.56
C SER A 60 15.36 -11.29 3.36
N PHE A 61 14.78 -10.11 3.58
CA PHE A 61 14.23 -9.28 2.51
C PHE A 61 15.27 -9.08 1.40
N GLY A 62 14.88 -9.31 0.16
CA GLY A 62 15.78 -9.13 -0.98
C GLY A 62 15.06 -8.84 -2.29
N PHE A 63 15.87 -8.52 -3.29
CA PHE A 63 15.44 -8.25 -4.65
C PHE A 63 15.59 -9.51 -5.49
N VAL A 64 14.60 -9.82 -6.30
CA VAL A 64 14.72 -10.88 -7.32
C VAL A 64 15.47 -10.30 -8.50
N GLY A 65 16.69 -10.79 -8.72
CA GLY A 65 17.54 -10.35 -9.84
C GLY A 65 17.26 -11.08 -11.14
N GLU A 66 17.91 -10.65 -12.22
CA GLU A 66 17.66 -11.12 -13.59
C GLU A 66 17.85 -12.63 -13.81
N ASN A 67 18.57 -13.30 -12.92
CA ASN A 67 18.80 -14.75 -12.95
C ASN A 67 17.85 -15.54 -12.03
N GLY A 68 16.79 -14.90 -11.53
CA GLY A 68 15.86 -15.44 -10.54
C GLY A 68 16.43 -15.59 -9.13
N LYS A 69 17.65 -15.10 -8.88
CA LYS A 69 18.28 -15.18 -7.55
C LYS A 69 18.00 -13.94 -6.73
N VAL A 70 17.77 -14.17 -5.45
CA VAL A 70 17.65 -13.11 -4.46
C VAL A 70 19.01 -12.48 -4.18
N TYR A 71 19.08 -11.15 -4.21
CA TYR A 71 20.23 -10.37 -3.74
C TYR A 71 19.76 -9.21 -2.85
N HIS A 72 20.70 -8.55 -2.17
CA HIS A 72 20.38 -7.50 -1.21
C HIS A 72 21.05 -6.20 -1.65
N PRO A 73 20.31 -5.27 -2.30
CA PRO A 73 20.88 -3.98 -2.71
C PRO A 73 21.10 -3.03 -1.53
N ILE A 74 20.59 -3.38 -0.34
CA ILE A 74 20.63 -2.56 0.86
C ILE A 74 21.03 -3.38 2.10
N ASP A 75 21.53 -2.68 3.13
CA ASP A 75 21.62 -3.25 4.48
C ASP A 75 20.22 -3.26 5.11
N VAL A 76 19.60 -4.45 5.09
CA VAL A 76 18.22 -4.65 5.57
C VAL A 76 18.11 -4.34 7.06
N GLU A 77 19.09 -4.72 7.89
CA GLU A 77 19.01 -4.46 9.33
C GLU A 77 19.18 -2.97 9.65
N ASN A 78 20.04 -2.26 8.89
CA ASN A 78 20.14 -0.80 8.99
C ASN A 78 18.83 -0.11 8.57
N LEU A 79 18.19 -0.54 7.47
CA LEU A 79 16.90 0.03 7.08
C LEU A 79 15.83 -0.25 8.15
N ARG A 80 15.74 -1.50 8.64
CA ARG A 80 14.78 -1.92 9.68
C ARG A 80 14.87 -1.05 10.94
N SER A 81 16.07 -0.66 11.37
CA SER A 81 16.24 0.17 12.57
C SER A 81 15.78 1.63 12.39
N LYS A 82 15.56 2.06 11.15
CA LYS A 82 15.16 3.43 10.79
C LYS A 82 13.67 3.57 10.54
N LEU A 83 12.89 2.48 10.56
CA LEU A 83 11.46 2.50 10.27
C LEU A 83 10.63 2.75 11.54
N PHE A 84 9.75 3.74 11.48
CA PHE A 84 8.90 4.15 12.59
C PHE A 84 7.49 4.49 12.10
N ARG A 85 6.47 4.16 12.88
CA ARG A 85 5.07 4.41 12.48
C ARG A 85 4.20 4.79 13.68
N ASN A 86 3.03 5.34 13.38
CA ASN A 86 1.93 5.48 14.33
C ASN A 86 0.63 5.23 13.57
N SER A 87 -0.02 4.09 13.82
CA SER A 87 -1.23 3.72 13.09
C SER A 87 -2.42 4.62 13.39
N SER A 88 -2.57 5.11 14.63
CA SER A 88 -3.68 6.01 14.98
C SER A 88 -3.64 7.37 14.28
N GLU A 89 -2.44 7.88 14.00
CA GLU A 89 -2.22 9.14 13.29
C GLU A 89 -1.96 8.93 11.79
N GLY A 90 -1.86 7.68 11.33
CA GLY A 90 -1.50 7.34 9.96
C GLY A 90 -0.03 7.64 9.60
N ALA A 91 0.84 7.84 10.60
CA ALA A 91 2.23 8.20 10.37
C ALA A 91 3.08 7.01 9.92
N ALA A 92 4.00 7.28 8.99
CA ALA A 92 4.95 6.34 8.44
C ALA A 92 6.23 7.10 8.07
N LEU A 93 7.28 6.92 8.88
CA LEU A 93 8.51 7.72 8.82
C LEU A 93 9.76 6.84 8.80
N LEU A 94 10.74 7.27 8.01
CA LEU A 94 12.13 6.84 8.09
C LEU A 94 12.91 7.90 8.87
N ILE A 95 13.54 7.49 9.97
CA ILE A 95 14.33 8.35 10.86
C ILE A 95 15.75 7.82 10.89
N ASP A 96 16.69 8.58 10.33
CA ASP A 96 18.11 8.25 10.33
C ASP A 96 18.88 9.15 11.31
N GLU A 97 19.59 8.51 12.24
CA GLU A 97 20.44 9.16 13.25
C GLU A 97 21.90 8.71 13.15
N ASP A 98 22.28 7.93 12.12
CA ASP A 98 23.67 7.46 11.93
C ASP A 98 24.64 8.63 11.64
N GLY A 99 24.10 9.77 11.18
CA GLY A 99 24.82 11.00 10.93
C GLY A 99 24.03 12.22 11.38
N GLN A 100 23.79 13.16 10.47
CA GLN A 100 22.83 14.23 10.72
C GLN A 100 21.43 13.66 10.72
N LEU A 101 20.61 14.04 11.71
CA LEU A 101 19.24 13.60 11.82
C LEU A 101 18.48 13.92 10.53
N THR A 102 18.02 12.90 9.81
CA THR A 102 17.08 13.04 8.70
C THR A 102 15.77 12.34 9.04
N ILE A 103 14.67 12.99 8.69
CA ILE A 103 13.32 12.45 8.83
C ILE A 103 12.63 12.60 7.48
N GLU A 104 12.17 11.48 6.92
CA GLU A 104 11.40 11.47 5.68
C GLU A 104 10.16 10.58 5.80
N GLY A 105 9.05 10.99 5.17
CA GLY A 105 7.82 10.21 5.10
C GLY A 105 6.58 11.02 5.45
N ASN A 106 5.51 10.34 5.81
CA ASN A 106 4.20 10.95 6.08
C ASN A 106 3.96 11.02 7.58
N ILE A 107 3.66 12.23 8.07
CA ILE A 107 3.26 12.49 9.46
C ILE A 107 1.81 12.03 9.67
N ASN A 108 0.97 12.23 8.65
CA ASN A 108 -0.38 11.72 8.52
C ASN A 108 -0.76 11.68 7.03
N SER A 109 -2.04 11.46 6.70
CA SER A 109 -2.52 11.41 5.32
C SER A 109 -2.22 12.68 4.50
N ASN A 110 -2.14 13.84 5.15
CA ASN A 110 -2.10 15.15 4.49
C ASN A 110 -0.78 15.89 4.66
N LEU A 111 0.13 15.42 5.53
CA LEU A 111 1.37 16.11 5.85
C LEU A 111 2.57 15.19 5.63
N ARG A 112 3.49 15.65 4.79
CA ARG A 112 4.76 14.99 4.51
C ARG A 112 5.93 15.79 5.08
N ILE A 113 6.90 15.10 5.64
CA ILE A 113 8.19 15.65 6.06
C ILE A 113 9.30 15.09 5.17
N ALA A 114 10.27 15.93 4.81
CA ALA A 114 11.50 15.51 4.14
C ALA A 114 12.64 16.47 4.49
N PRO A 115 13.92 16.06 4.36
CA PRO A 115 15.04 16.99 4.43
C PRO A 115 14.88 18.13 3.40
N HIS A 116 15.12 19.37 3.83
CA HIS A 116 15.02 20.54 2.95
C HIS A 116 16.24 20.64 2.03
N GLU A 117 16.03 20.87 0.73
CA GLU A 117 17.10 20.84 -0.31
C GLU A 117 18.27 21.77 -0.03
N SER A 118 18.03 22.90 0.63
CA SER A 118 19.08 23.87 0.96
C SER A 118 20.14 23.32 1.93
N GLY A 119 19.88 22.21 2.63
CA GLY A 119 20.77 21.66 3.66
C GLY A 119 21.09 22.65 4.79
N ARG A 120 20.23 23.67 4.98
CA ARG A 120 20.49 24.74 5.96
C ARG A 120 20.44 24.14 7.36
N MET A 121 21.27 24.66 8.27
CA MET A 121 21.29 24.24 9.67
C MET A 121 20.92 25.40 10.57
N ASP A 122 20.36 25.09 11.74
CA ASP A 122 20.20 26.07 12.80
C ASP A 122 21.49 26.21 13.64
N GLU A 123 21.46 27.09 14.66
CA GLU A 123 22.59 27.30 15.57
C GLU A 123 22.97 26.04 16.36
N GLY A 124 22.04 25.09 16.53
CA GLY A 124 22.24 23.80 17.17
C GLY A 124 22.78 22.71 16.24
N GLY A 125 23.01 23.00 14.97
CA GLY A 125 23.47 22.04 13.96
C GLY A 125 22.38 21.08 13.46
N ARG A 126 21.11 21.35 13.75
CA ARG A 126 19.98 20.58 13.21
C ARG A 126 19.76 20.96 11.76
N ILE A 127 19.60 19.98 10.89
CA ILE A 127 19.26 20.24 9.49
C ILE A 127 17.80 20.63 9.36
N ALA A 128 17.54 21.52 8.41
CA ALA A 128 16.18 21.90 8.06
C ALA A 128 15.45 20.76 7.37
N HIS A 129 14.17 20.64 7.71
CA HIS A 129 13.21 19.79 7.05
C HIS A 129 12.09 20.64 6.47
N GLN A 130 11.52 20.22 5.36
CA GLN A 130 10.32 20.82 4.81
C GLN A 130 9.09 20.00 5.20
N ILE A 131 8.03 20.71 5.58
CA ILE A 131 6.68 20.16 5.73
C ILE A 131 5.88 20.59 4.52
N VAL A 132 5.33 19.61 3.81
CA VAL A 132 4.49 19.83 2.64
C VAL A 132 3.10 19.28 2.94
N GLU A 133 2.10 20.11 2.67
CA GLU A 133 0.70 19.67 2.67
C GLU A 133 0.44 18.92 1.36
N GLU A 134 0.09 17.63 1.46
CA GLU A 134 -0.31 16.82 0.31
C GLU A 134 -1.74 17.22 -0.08
N ILE A 135 -1.85 17.89 -1.23
CA ILE A 135 -3.15 18.22 -1.82
C ILE A 135 -3.58 16.99 -2.64
N HIS A 136 -4.54 16.24 -2.12
CA HIS A 136 -5.15 15.15 -2.87
C HIS A 136 -6.01 15.76 -3.98
N GLU A 137 -5.64 15.56 -5.23
CA GLU A 137 -6.56 15.81 -6.34
C GLU A 137 -7.77 14.88 -6.18
N GLU A 138 -8.99 15.42 -6.28
CA GLU A 138 -10.20 14.60 -6.39
C GLU A 138 -10.12 13.85 -7.73
N THR A 139 -9.60 12.63 -7.70
CA THR A 139 -9.70 11.73 -8.85
C THR A 139 -11.13 11.21 -8.91
N SER A 140 -11.64 10.95 -10.13
CA SER A 140 -12.94 10.30 -10.32
C SER A 140 -13.02 9.00 -9.50
N PRO A 141 -14.22 8.57 -9.06
CA PRO A 141 -14.37 7.34 -8.28
C PRO A 141 -13.67 6.17 -8.99
N LEU A 142 -12.64 5.62 -8.35
CA LEU A 142 -12.00 4.40 -8.82
C LEU A 142 -12.93 3.23 -8.52
N HIS A 143 -13.27 2.47 -9.56
CA HIS A 143 -13.81 1.14 -9.49
C HIS A 143 -12.69 0.15 -9.16
N TYR A 144 -13.00 -0.84 -8.35
CA TYR A 144 -12.10 -1.94 -7.99
C TYR A 144 -12.85 -3.22 -8.32
N ASP A 145 -12.21 -4.17 -9.00
CA ASP A 145 -12.88 -5.42 -9.39
C ASP A 145 -12.39 -6.60 -8.56
N VAL A 146 -13.29 -7.54 -8.29
CA VAL A 146 -13.01 -8.74 -7.48
C VAL A 146 -13.38 -9.95 -8.27
N LEU A 147 -12.38 -10.77 -8.60
CA LEU A 147 -12.59 -11.94 -9.43
C LEU A 147 -12.91 -13.15 -8.55
N PRO A 148 -14.04 -13.85 -8.78
CA PRO A 148 -14.35 -15.05 -8.05
C PRO A 148 -13.39 -16.18 -8.42
N MET A 149 -12.88 -16.91 -7.42
CA MET A 149 -12.16 -18.16 -7.70
C MET A 149 -13.11 -19.22 -8.29
N ASN A 150 -12.88 -19.58 -9.56
CA ASN A 150 -13.53 -20.69 -10.26
C ASN A 150 -12.80 -22.01 -10.00
N ALA A 151 -12.84 -22.50 -8.76
CA ALA A 151 -12.45 -23.88 -8.44
C ALA A 151 -13.72 -24.70 -8.16
N GLU A 152 -13.76 -25.98 -8.56
CA GLU A 152 -14.74 -26.93 -8.05
C GLU A 152 -14.58 -26.99 -6.53
N ARG A 153 -15.44 -26.27 -5.81
CA ARG A 153 -15.29 -26.01 -4.37
C ARG A 153 -15.61 -27.28 -3.60
N GLU A 154 -14.57 -27.96 -3.10
CA GLU A 154 -14.76 -28.93 -2.03
C GLU A 154 -15.38 -28.20 -0.82
N VAL A 155 -16.46 -28.75 -0.29
CA VAL A 155 -17.07 -28.26 0.95
C VAL A 155 -16.06 -28.50 2.08
N GLU A 156 -15.25 -27.49 2.39
CA GLU A 156 -14.25 -27.59 3.44
C GLU A 156 -14.93 -27.83 4.79
N SER A 157 -14.52 -28.89 5.48
CA SER A 157 -15.05 -29.20 6.80
C SER A 157 -14.70 -28.07 7.76
N ARG A 158 -15.71 -27.50 8.44
CA ARG A 158 -15.59 -26.43 9.46
C ARG A 158 -14.88 -26.90 10.75
N LYS A 159 -13.70 -27.50 10.64
CA LYS A 159 -12.87 -27.80 11.81
C LYS A 159 -12.21 -26.49 12.25
N ARG A 160 -12.71 -25.91 13.35
CA ARG A 160 -12.02 -24.80 14.03
C ARG A 160 -10.60 -25.22 14.37
N MET A 161 -9.62 -24.50 13.84
CA MET A 161 -8.22 -24.70 14.18
C MET A 161 -7.91 -24.07 15.54
N SER A 162 -7.17 -24.77 16.39
CA SER A 162 -6.67 -24.24 17.66
C SER A 162 -5.34 -23.53 17.38
N ARG A 163 -5.33 -22.20 17.50
CA ARG A 163 -4.19 -21.34 17.11
C ARG A 163 -3.55 -20.61 18.30
N ASN A 164 -3.48 -21.28 19.44
CA ASN A 164 -2.93 -20.70 20.66
C ASN A 164 -1.43 -20.44 20.49
N GLY A 165 -1.01 -19.19 20.65
CA GLY A 165 0.40 -18.78 20.55
C GLY A 165 0.88 -18.45 19.13
N GLU A 166 -0.02 -18.44 18.15
CA GLU A 166 0.28 -18.07 16.77
C GLU A 166 -0.13 -16.62 16.49
N CYS A 167 0.65 -15.96 15.64
CA CYS A 167 0.46 -14.60 15.17
C CYS A 167 0.06 -14.64 13.70
N ILE A 168 -0.77 -13.69 13.27
CA ILE A 168 -1.14 -13.55 11.86
C ILE A 168 -0.11 -12.65 11.21
N VAL A 169 0.66 -13.20 10.29
CA VAL A 169 1.63 -12.48 9.47
C VAL A 169 1.25 -12.67 8.01
N LEU A 170 1.04 -11.57 7.31
CA LEU A 170 0.76 -11.55 5.89
C LEU A 170 2.07 -11.26 5.15
N GLU A 171 2.73 -12.32 4.68
CA GLU A 171 3.97 -12.22 3.92
C GLU A 171 3.68 -11.85 2.45
N ILE A 172 4.12 -10.66 2.02
CA ILE A 172 3.81 -10.09 0.70
C ILE A 172 5.07 -9.99 -0.15
N LEU A 173 5.04 -10.53 -1.37
CA LEU A 173 5.99 -10.22 -2.43
C LEU A 173 5.46 -9.02 -3.23
N SER A 174 6.25 -7.95 -3.30
CA SER A 174 5.91 -6.79 -4.13
C SER A 174 6.51 -6.94 -5.52
N VAL A 175 5.68 -7.01 -6.54
CA VAL A 175 6.09 -7.13 -7.95
C VAL A 175 5.92 -5.77 -8.62
N ILE A 176 6.93 -5.30 -9.34
CA ILE A 176 6.98 -3.95 -9.91
C ILE A 176 7.22 -4.09 -11.43
N GLU A 177 6.31 -3.55 -12.24
CA GLU A 177 6.50 -3.54 -13.71
C GLU A 177 7.68 -2.66 -14.15
N ARG A 178 8.16 -2.83 -15.38
CA ARG A 178 9.40 -2.15 -15.83
C ARG A 178 9.34 -0.63 -15.81
N THR A 179 8.23 -0.04 -16.24
CA THR A 179 8.08 1.42 -16.31
C THR A 179 8.14 2.06 -14.93
N LEU A 180 7.51 1.42 -13.94
CA LEU A 180 7.57 1.85 -12.56
C LEU A 180 8.97 1.63 -11.97
N THR A 181 9.62 0.50 -12.25
CA THR A 181 11.00 0.23 -11.83
C THR A 181 11.97 1.31 -12.33
N GLU A 182 11.85 1.73 -13.60
CA GLU A 182 12.73 2.72 -14.24
C GLU A 182 12.69 4.11 -13.56
N ARG A 183 11.63 4.42 -12.80
CA ARG A 183 11.52 5.69 -12.05
C ARG A 183 12.39 5.73 -10.81
N PHE A 184 12.82 4.59 -10.30
CA PHE A 184 13.53 4.48 -9.02
C PHE A 184 14.94 3.97 -9.23
N VAL A 185 15.85 4.89 -9.54
CA VAL A 185 17.29 4.60 -9.67
C VAL A 185 18.06 5.44 -8.63
N PRO A 186 18.86 4.82 -7.74
CA PRO A 186 19.16 3.37 -7.63
C PRO A 186 18.03 2.55 -6.98
N GLU A 187 18.13 1.22 -7.00
CA GLU A 187 17.16 0.27 -6.39
C GLU A 187 16.88 0.53 -4.90
N GLU A 188 17.82 1.15 -4.18
CA GLU A 188 17.61 1.63 -2.82
C GLU A 188 16.41 2.60 -2.73
N ALA A 189 16.23 3.46 -3.73
CA ALA A 189 15.09 4.38 -3.80
C ALA A 189 13.76 3.62 -3.93
N LEU A 190 13.71 2.57 -4.76
CA LEU A 190 12.54 1.69 -4.88
C LEU A 190 12.27 0.97 -3.56
N THR A 191 13.34 0.48 -2.91
CA THR A 191 13.25 -0.20 -1.63
C THR A 191 12.63 0.69 -0.57
N LYS A 192 13.12 1.92 -0.42
CA LYS A 192 12.59 2.91 0.52
C LYS A 192 11.14 3.25 0.19
N HIS A 193 10.84 3.48 -1.09
CA HIS A 193 9.49 3.82 -1.56
C HIS A 193 8.47 2.72 -1.23
N MET A 194 8.79 1.46 -1.53
CA MET A 194 7.88 0.35 -1.23
C MET A 194 7.83 0.05 0.27
N THR A 195 8.95 0.15 1.00
CA THR A 195 8.95 -0.01 2.47
C THR A 195 8.01 1.00 3.13
N HIS A 196 8.10 2.27 2.73
CA HIS A 196 7.22 3.35 3.21
C HIS A 196 5.76 3.11 2.81
N THR A 197 5.52 2.62 1.60
CA THR A 197 4.18 2.23 1.13
C THR A 197 3.57 1.14 2.02
N TYR A 198 4.30 0.05 2.29
CA TYR A 198 3.77 -1.07 3.09
C TYR A 198 3.68 -0.76 4.59
N MET A 199 4.41 0.24 5.10
CA MET A 199 4.12 0.82 6.43
C MET A 199 2.74 1.48 6.47
N GLY A 200 2.33 2.16 5.39
CA GLY A 200 0.98 2.70 5.24
C GLY A 200 -0.09 1.62 5.12
N VAL A 201 0.20 0.57 4.35
CA VAL A 201 -0.67 -0.62 4.26
C VAL A 201 -0.86 -1.24 5.65
N GLN A 202 0.20 -1.42 6.44
CA GLN A 202 0.09 -1.89 7.82
C GLN A 202 -0.79 -0.97 8.69
N ASN A 203 -0.62 0.35 8.60
CA ASN A 203 -1.43 1.30 9.38
C ASN A 203 -2.93 1.13 9.10
N LYS A 204 -3.30 0.88 7.83
CA LYS A 204 -4.70 0.65 7.42
C LYS A 204 -5.19 -0.75 7.82
N ILE A 205 -4.36 -1.78 7.64
CA ILE A 205 -4.64 -3.16 8.07
C ILE A 205 -4.84 -3.26 9.59
N ASP A 206 -4.15 -2.45 10.40
CA ASP A 206 -4.37 -2.39 11.85
C ASP A 206 -5.81 -2.03 12.21
N THR A 207 -6.53 -1.30 11.36
CA THR A 207 -7.93 -0.92 11.58
C THR A 207 -8.90 -2.09 11.45
N LEU A 208 -8.45 -3.26 10.96
CA LEU A 208 -9.19 -4.51 11.08
C LEU A 208 -9.26 -5.01 12.53
N GLU A 209 -8.36 -4.55 13.42
CA GLU A 209 -8.29 -4.94 14.83
C GLU A 209 -8.10 -6.46 15.05
N LEU A 210 -7.47 -7.13 14.08
CA LEU A 210 -7.18 -8.56 14.12
C LEU A 210 -5.72 -8.89 14.51
N GLY A 211 -4.88 -7.87 14.71
CA GLY A 211 -3.47 -8.04 15.04
C GLY A 211 -2.62 -8.58 13.89
N ILE A 212 -3.06 -8.39 12.64
CA ILE A 212 -2.36 -8.82 11.43
C ILE A 212 -1.08 -8.00 11.25
N LYS A 213 0.04 -8.68 10.98
CA LYS A 213 1.32 -8.05 10.65
C LYS A 213 1.63 -8.23 9.18
N VAL A 214 1.69 -7.15 8.43
CA VAL A 214 2.18 -7.11 7.06
C VAL A 214 3.69 -7.22 7.06
N ARG A 215 4.24 -8.09 6.22
CA ARG A 215 5.69 -8.26 6.07
C ARG A 215 6.07 -8.43 4.61
N LEU A 216 6.87 -7.52 4.09
CA LEU A 216 7.51 -7.66 2.78
C LEU A 216 8.58 -8.75 2.81
N VAL A 217 8.41 -9.78 1.99
CA VAL A 217 9.44 -10.81 1.81
C VAL A 217 10.51 -10.39 0.81
N GLY A 218 10.18 -9.47 -0.09
CA GLY A 218 11.09 -8.92 -1.09
C GLY A 218 10.39 -8.09 -2.14
N ILE A 219 11.18 -7.65 -3.11
CA ILE A 219 10.72 -6.93 -4.30
C ILE A 219 11.17 -7.70 -5.54
N GLU A 220 10.26 -7.99 -6.46
CA GLU A 220 10.56 -8.45 -7.81
C GLU A 220 10.33 -7.28 -8.77
N ALA A 221 11.42 -6.60 -9.14
CA ALA A 221 11.37 -5.42 -10.00
C ALA A 221 11.79 -5.81 -11.42
N PHE A 222 10.85 -5.78 -12.37
CA PHE A 222 11.15 -6.10 -13.74
C PHE A 222 11.94 -4.97 -14.40
N THR A 223 12.85 -5.37 -15.28
CA THR A 223 13.60 -4.51 -16.21
C THR A 223 13.13 -4.81 -17.63
N LYS A 224 13.60 -4.03 -18.61
CA LYS A 224 13.32 -4.31 -20.02
C LYS A 224 13.75 -5.72 -20.45
N GLU A 225 14.82 -6.24 -19.85
CA GLU A 225 15.40 -7.54 -20.18
C GLU A 225 14.69 -8.71 -19.50
N THR A 226 14.01 -8.45 -18.37
CA THR A 226 13.42 -9.48 -17.50
C THR A 226 11.90 -9.47 -17.49
N GLU A 227 11.25 -8.38 -17.92
CA GLU A 227 9.79 -8.28 -17.97
C GLU A 227 9.19 -9.40 -18.85
N PRO A 228 8.33 -10.26 -18.29
CA PRO A 228 7.64 -11.30 -19.04
C PRO A 228 6.86 -10.74 -20.23
N SER A 229 6.81 -11.49 -21.34
CA SER A 229 6.11 -11.05 -22.57
C SER A 229 4.63 -10.73 -22.36
N PHE A 230 4.02 -11.32 -21.32
CA PHE A 230 2.60 -11.12 -21.09
C PHE A 230 2.23 -9.67 -20.75
N PHE A 231 3.14 -8.87 -20.17
CA PHE A 231 2.86 -7.45 -19.92
C PHE A 231 2.51 -6.75 -21.24
N GLU A 232 3.35 -6.88 -22.27
CA GLU A 232 3.06 -6.33 -23.60
C GLU A 232 1.86 -6.99 -24.30
N GLU A 233 1.59 -8.28 -24.05
CA GLU A 233 0.38 -8.96 -24.57
C GLU A 233 -0.92 -8.40 -23.97
N THR A 234 -0.86 -7.77 -22.79
CA THR A 234 -2.03 -7.26 -22.05
C THR A 234 -2.30 -5.78 -22.32
N VAL A 235 -1.44 -5.11 -23.09
CA VAL A 235 -1.65 -3.72 -23.51
C VAL A 235 -2.88 -3.63 -24.40
N ILE A 236 -3.75 -2.65 -24.14
CA ILE A 236 -4.97 -2.44 -24.93
C ILE A 236 -4.58 -1.93 -26.32
N PRO A 237 -4.99 -2.60 -27.42
CA PRO A 237 -4.58 -2.20 -28.77
C PRO A 237 -4.92 -0.75 -29.11
N GLY A 238 -3.91 0.05 -29.48
CA GLY A 238 -4.06 1.48 -29.78
C GLY A 238 -3.91 2.40 -28.55
N HIS A 239 -3.65 1.83 -27.38
CA HIS A 239 -3.61 2.53 -26.09
C HIS A 239 -2.43 2.03 -25.23
N ASP A 240 -1.21 2.32 -25.66
CA ASP A 240 0.05 1.75 -25.13
C ASP A 240 0.30 2.00 -23.63
N ASN A 241 -0.40 2.97 -23.02
CA ASN A 241 -0.30 3.29 -21.60
C ASN A 241 -1.32 2.55 -20.73
N TYR A 242 -2.13 1.66 -21.31
CA TYR A 242 -3.21 0.97 -20.61
C TYR A 242 -3.07 -0.54 -20.68
N PHE A 243 -3.28 -1.19 -19.55
CA PHE A 243 -3.47 -2.63 -19.49
C PHE A 243 -4.95 -3.00 -19.43
N SER A 244 -5.31 -4.06 -20.14
CA SER A 244 -6.56 -4.78 -19.89
C SER A 244 -6.49 -5.39 -18.50
N TYR A 245 -7.29 -4.87 -17.56
CA TYR A 245 -7.18 -5.26 -16.15
C TYR A 245 -7.43 -6.76 -15.92
N LEU A 246 -8.36 -7.36 -16.67
CA LEU A 246 -8.65 -8.80 -16.63
C LEU A 246 -7.49 -9.62 -17.20
N ASP A 247 -6.89 -9.16 -18.30
CA ASP A 247 -5.82 -9.92 -18.96
C ASP A 247 -4.53 -9.85 -18.14
N ILE A 248 -4.15 -8.67 -17.63
CA ILE A 248 -2.94 -8.53 -16.80
C ILE A 248 -3.05 -9.38 -15.54
N TYR A 249 -4.22 -9.39 -14.89
CA TYR A 249 -4.49 -10.28 -13.78
C TYR A 249 -4.39 -11.76 -14.20
N SER A 250 -5.12 -12.18 -15.24
CA SER A 250 -5.19 -13.59 -15.63
C SER A 250 -3.83 -14.13 -16.08
N LYS A 251 -3.04 -13.32 -16.78
CA LYS A 251 -1.71 -13.69 -17.25
C LYS A 251 -0.69 -13.72 -16.12
N SER A 252 -0.74 -12.76 -15.19
CA SER A 252 0.09 -12.78 -13.98
C SER A 252 -0.22 -14.01 -13.12
N LYS A 253 -1.51 -14.32 -12.92
CA LYS A 253 -1.99 -15.54 -12.28
C LYS A 253 -1.39 -16.79 -12.92
N ASP A 254 -1.50 -16.93 -14.24
CA ASP A 254 -0.95 -18.07 -14.96
C ASP A 254 0.59 -18.14 -14.91
N TYR A 255 1.26 -16.99 -14.87
CA TYR A 255 2.72 -16.89 -14.76
C TYR A 255 3.19 -17.41 -13.40
N TYR A 256 2.72 -16.84 -12.30
CA TYR A 256 3.16 -17.24 -10.95
C TYR A 256 2.67 -18.62 -10.52
N CYS A 257 1.52 -19.08 -11.04
CA CYS A 257 1.08 -20.47 -10.86
C CYS A 257 2.10 -21.47 -11.45
N LYS A 258 2.79 -21.11 -12.55
CA LYS A 258 3.84 -21.93 -13.18
C LYS A 258 5.23 -21.69 -12.58
N HIS A 259 5.47 -20.51 -11.99
CA HIS A 259 6.73 -20.10 -11.37
C HIS A 259 6.59 -20.05 -9.84
N ASP A 260 6.08 -21.13 -9.24
CA ASP A 260 5.96 -21.29 -7.78
C ASP A 260 7.33 -21.65 -7.17
N GLU A 261 8.25 -20.69 -7.20
CA GLU A 261 9.60 -20.81 -6.64
C GLU A 261 10.06 -19.53 -5.94
N GLY A 262 11.16 -19.65 -5.18
CA GLY A 262 11.78 -18.51 -4.49
C GLY A 262 10.79 -17.73 -3.62
N LEU A 263 10.88 -16.39 -3.69
CA LEU A 263 10.04 -15.49 -2.90
C LEU A 263 8.56 -15.56 -3.29
N ALA A 264 8.23 -15.86 -4.55
CA ALA A 264 6.84 -15.98 -5.01
C ALA A 264 6.14 -17.17 -4.35
N LYS A 265 6.87 -18.27 -4.15
CA LYS A 265 6.40 -19.43 -3.38
C LYS A 265 6.21 -19.10 -1.91
N ASP A 266 7.21 -18.45 -1.32
CA ASP A 266 7.26 -18.16 0.12
C ASP A 266 6.21 -17.11 0.55
N ALA A 267 5.76 -16.25 -0.36
CA ALA A 267 4.77 -15.22 -0.05
C ALA A 267 3.34 -15.78 0.08
N ASP A 268 2.54 -15.20 0.97
CA ASP A 268 1.11 -15.46 1.11
C ASP A 268 0.28 -14.70 0.08
N ILE A 269 0.80 -13.55 -0.38
CA ILE A 269 0.24 -12.67 -1.41
C ILE A 269 1.35 -12.18 -2.34
N ILE A 270 1.07 -12.14 -3.64
CA ILE A 270 1.87 -11.48 -4.66
C ILE A 270 1.10 -10.23 -5.09
N MET A 271 1.69 -9.05 -4.88
CA MET A 271 1.04 -7.78 -5.20
C MET A 271 1.81 -7.07 -6.31
N LEU A 272 1.21 -7.01 -7.50
CA LEU A 272 1.77 -6.34 -8.68
C LEU A 272 1.37 -4.88 -8.69
N SER A 273 2.35 -3.98 -8.70
CA SER A 273 2.15 -2.54 -8.84
C SER A 273 2.54 -2.08 -10.25
N THR A 274 1.66 -1.29 -10.87
CA THR A 274 1.83 -0.79 -12.24
C THR A 274 1.56 0.71 -12.33
N GLU A 275 2.36 1.43 -13.11
CA GLU A 275 2.11 2.84 -13.42
C GLU A 275 1.26 3.00 -14.69
N ARG A 276 1.23 1.99 -15.57
CA ARG A 276 0.26 1.92 -16.65
C ARG A 276 -1.14 1.75 -16.07
N SER A 277 -2.06 2.61 -16.49
CA SER A 277 -3.42 2.58 -15.97
C SER A 277 -4.14 1.30 -16.36
N LEU A 278 -5.00 0.82 -15.47
CA LEU A 278 -5.83 -0.35 -15.74
C LEU A 278 -7.12 0.11 -16.41
N GLY A 279 -7.55 -0.63 -17.43
CA GLY A 279 -8.78 -0.31 -18.12
C GLY A 279 -9.43 -1.49 -18.81
N THR A 280 -10.59 -1.22 -19.38
CA THR A 280 -11.32 -2.15 -20.24
C THR A 280 -11.81 -1.44 -21.49
N LEU A 281 -11.74 -2.12 -22.63
CA LEU A 281 -12.21 -1.56 -23.89
C LEU A 281 -13.71 -1.79 -24.01
N GLY A 282 -14.47 -0.70 -23.99
CA GLY A 282 -15.91 -0.69 -24.19
C GLY A 282 -16.30 -1.14 -25.59
N SER A 283 -17.55 -1.59 -25.74
CA SER A 283 -18.08 -2.03 -27.04
C SER A 283 -18.18 -0.91 -28.08
N ASP A 284 -18.13 0.35 -27.64
CA ASP A 284 -18.10 1.57 -28.45
C ASP A 284 -16.67 1.98 -28.87
N GLY A 285 -15.64 1.29 -28.37
CA GLY A 285 -14.24 1.57 -28.63
C GLY A 285 -13.63 2.61 -27.69
N GLU A 286 -14.37 3.09 -26.69
CA GLU A 286 -13.84 3.95 -25.63
C GLU A 286 -13.22 3.08 -24.51
N ILE A 287 -12.20 3.59 -23.84
CA ILE A 287 -11.61 2.89 -22.67
C ILE A 287 -12.25 3.41 -21.40
N GLU A 288 -12.75 2.49 -20.58
CA GLU A 288 -13.07 2.74 -19.19
C GLU A 288 -11.80 2.57 -18.35
N THR A 289 -11.33 3.67 -17.76
CA THR A 289 -10.03 3.76 -17.07
C THR A 289 -10.17 3.88 -15.56
N SER A 290 -11.38 3.75 -15.03
CA SER A 290 -11.64 3.89 -13.60
C SER A 290 -11.30 2.62 -12.83
N VAL A 291 -10.33 1.80 -13.24
CA VAL A 291 -9.99 0.57 -12.51
C VAL A 291 -8.73 0.83 -11.66
N GLY A 292 -8.89 0.94 -10.34
CA GLY A 292 -7.74 1.14 -9.43
C GLY A 292 -6.96 -0.15 -9.17
N GLY A 293 -7.61 -1.30 -9.24
CA GLY A 293 -7.00 -2.60 -8.97
C GLY A 293 -7.93 -3.77 -9.24
N VAL A 294 -7.35 -4.97 -9.18
CA VAL A 294 -8.07 -6.24 -9.29
C VAL A 294 -7.37 -7.34 -8.49
N ALA A 295 -8.15 -8.13 -7.77
CA ALA A 295 -7.65 -9.27 -7.01
C ALA A 295 -8.63 -10.45 -7.01
N SER A 296 -8.13 -11.63 -6.64
CA SER A 296 -9.00 -12.76 -6.32
C SER A 296 -9.70 -12.58 -4.98
N ASP A 297 -10.98 -12.97 -4.91
CA ASP A 297 -11.67 -13.13 -3.63
C ASP A 297 -11.11 -14.33 -2.84
N SER A 298 -10.72 -14.08 -1.59
CA SER A 298 -10.47 -15.11 -0.57
C SER A 298 -9.38 -16.13 -0.95
N ALA A 299 -8.36 -15.68 -1.68
CA ALA A 299 -7.33 -16.50 -2.29
C ALA A 299 -5.95 -16.42 -1.62
N VAL A 300 -5.84 -15.81 -0.43
CA VAL A 300 -4.63 -15.90 0.39
C VAL A 300 -4.19 -17.37 0.52
N CYS A 301 -2.89 -17.63 0.45
CA CYS A 301 -2.27 -18.96 0.45
C CYS A 301 -2.50 -19.81 -0.80
N ASP A 302 -3.39 -19.43 -1.73
CA ASP A 302 -3.62 -20.23 -2.93
C ASP A 302 -2.44 -20.04 -3.90
N GLN A 303 -1.78 -21.13 -4.27
CA GLN A 303 -0.60 -21.12 -5.13
C GLN A 303 -0.81 -20.31 -6.42
N CYS A 304 -1.99 -20.41 -7.04
CA CYS A 304 -2.25 -19.81 -8.34
C CYS A 304 -3.05 -18.52 -8.24
N TYR A 305 -3.85 -18.32 -7.19
CA TYR A 305 -4.80 -17.21 -7.09
C TYR A 305 -4.40 -16.12 -6.07
N LYS A 306 -3.28 -16.27 -5.34
CA LYS A 306 -2.80 -15.29 -4.34
C LYS A 306 -2.28 -13.96 -4.92
N ILE A 307 -2.84 -13.48 -6.02
CA ILE A 307 -2.35 -12.30 -6.76
C ILE A 307 -3.34 -11.14 -6.69
N GLY A 308 -2.81 -9.95 -6.42
CA GLY A 308 -3.49 -8.68 -6.65
C GLY A 308 -2.69 -7.82 -7.64
N VAL A 309 -3.40 -7.02 -8.43
CA VAL A 309 -2.84 -6.00 -9.31
C VAL A 309 -3.37 -4.64 -8.84
N ALA A 310 -2.47 -3.69 -8.62
CA ALA A 310 -2.79 -2.37 -8.10
C ALA A 310 -2.13 -1.30 -9.00
N GLU A 311 -2.90 -0.32 -9.42
CA GLU A 311 -2.34 0.89 -10.03
C GLU A 311 -1.55 1.68 -8.98
N HIS A 312 -0.39 2.19 -9.37
CA HIS A 312 0.52 2.95 -8.53
C HIS A 312 0.30 4.44 -8.72
N TYR A 313 0.10 5.13 -7.59
CA TYR A 313 0.00 6.58 -7.54
C TYR A 313 1.17 7.18 -6.76
N ASN A 314 1.59 8.40 -7.13
CA ASN A 314 2.60 9.14 -6.37
C ASN A 314 2.08 9.60 -5.01
N ASP A 315 0.79 9.94 -4.95
CA ASP A 315 0.08 10.26 -3.72
C ASP A 315 0.11 9.08 -2.75
N TYR A 316 0.47 9.36 -1.50
CA TYR A 316 0.65 8.32 -0.49
C TYR A 316 -0.68 7.67 -0.09
N SER A 317 -1.74 8.46 0.03
CA SER A 317 -3.06 7.97 0.43
C SER A 317 -3.64 7.05 -0.64
N TYR A 318 -3.67 7.48 -1.90
CA TYR A 318 -4.16 6.66 -3.02
C TYR A 318 -3.35 5.36 -3.14
N ARG A 319 -2.02 5.45 -3.18
CA ARG A 319 -1.16 4.27 -3.35
C ARG A 319 -1.37 3.22 -2.25
N THR A 320 -1.45 3.67 -0.99
CA THR A 320 -1.62 2.74 0.13
C THR A 320 -3.04 2.22 0.24
N ASN A 321 -4.06 3.00 -0.13
CA ASN A 321 -5.46 2.57 -0.15
C ASN A 321 -5.72 1.49 -1.19
N ILE A 322 -5.25 1.68 -2.44
CA ILE A 322 -5.44 0.71 -3.52
C ILE A 322 -4.81 -0.64 -3.15
N ILE A 323 -3.54 -0.65 -2.72
CA ILE A 323 -2.85 -1.89 -2.32
C ILE A 323 -3.56 -2.55 -1.13
N THR A 324 -4.02 -1.75 -0.16
CA THR A 324 -4.76 -2.28 1.00
C THR A 324 -6.10 -2.89 0.59
N HIS A 325 -6.82 -2.26 -0.33
CA HIS A 325 -8.09 -2.74 -0.88
C HIS A 325 -7.92 -4.10 -1.56
N GLU A 326 -6.95 -4.22 -2.45
CA GLU A 326 -6.69 -5.48 -3.16
C GLU A 326 -6.17 -6.58 -2.23
N ALA A 327 -5.32 -6.24 -1.26
CA ALA A 327 -4.90 -7.18 -0.23
C ALA A 327 -6.08 -7.65 0.64
N ALA A 328 -7.06 -6.78 0.90
CA ALA A 328 -8.26 -7.10 1.67
C ALA A 328 -9.14 -8.14 0.96
N HIS A 329 -9.33 -8.03 -0.36
CA HIS A 329 -10.03 -9.04 -1.17
C HIS A 329 -9.37 -10.42 -1.04
N LEU A 330 -8.04 -10.49 -1.11
CA LEU A 330 -7.29 -11.73 -0.95
C LEU A 330 -7.48 -12.37 0.42
N ILE A 331 -7.65 -11.56 1.48
CA ILE A 331 -8.01 -12.02 2.82
C ILE A 331 -9.53 -12.09 3.08
N GLY A 332 -10.33 -12.08 2.01
CA GLY A 332 -11.74 -12.46 2.00
C GLY A 332 -12.71 -11.37 2.44
N VAL A 333 -12.30 -10.12 2.29
CA VAL A 333 -13.15 -8.96 2.54
C VAL A 333 -13.78 -8.52 1.21
N PRO A 334 -15.11 -8.61 1.04
CA PRO A 334 -15.78 -8.07 -0.14
C PRO A 334 -15.92 -6.54 -0.05
N HIS A 335 -16.39 -5.90 -1.13
CA HIS A 335 -16.87 -4.51 -1.05
C HIS A 335 -17.97 -4.35 -0.01
N ASP A 336 -18.00 -3.19 0.64
CA ASP A 336 -19.11 -2.77 1.49
C ASP A 336 -20.38 -2.66 0.63
N GLY A 337 -21.50 -3.19 1.12
CA GLY A 337 -22.73 -3.42 0.35
C GLY A 337 -22.70 -4.70 -0.50
N GLY A 338 -21.57 -5.38 -0.56
CA GLY A 338 -21.35 -6.62 -1.29
C GLY A 338 -21.95 -7.85 -0.60
N ARG A 339 -22.43 -8.81 -1.41
CA ARG A 339 -22.86 -10.11 -0.91
C ARG A 339 -21.66 -10.99 -0.62
N GLY A 340 -21.74 -11.77 0.47
CA GLY A 340 -20.77 -12.83 0.73
C GLY A 340 -20.94 -14.00 -0.25
N ASN A 341 -19.84 -14.66 -0.59
CA ASN A 341 -19.85 -15.90 -1.34
C ASN A 341 -20.15 -17.09 -0.43
N SER A 342 -21.31 -17.75 -0.63
CA SER A 342 -21.90 -19.00 -0.06
C SER A 342 -21.68 -19.37 1.42
N ASP A 343 -20.53 -19.08 2.03
CA ASP A 343 -20.24 -19.20 3.45
C ASP A 343 -19.59 -17.95 4.06
N SER A 344 -19.12 -16.99 3.26
CA SER A 344 -18.63 -15.69 3.75
C SER A 344 -19.79 -14.87 4.35
N PRO A 345 -19.58 -14.16 5.48
CA PRO A 345 -20.60 -13.30 6.08
C PRO A 345 -21.15 -12.22 5.13
N GLY A 346 -20.32 -11.75 4.19
CA GLY A 346 -20.66 -10.62 3.33
C GLY A 346 -20.65 -9.27 4.07
N ALA A 347 -20.94 -8.20 3.34
CA ALA A 347 -20.91 -6.83 3.86
C ALA A 347 -22.18 -6.04 3.53
N LEU A 348 -23.33 -6.71 3.41
CA LEU A 348 -24.62 -6.07 3.15
C LEU A 348 -25.05 -5.05 4.22
N ASP A 349 -24.59 -5.25 5.46
CA ASP A 349 -24.93 -4.38 6.60
C ASP A 349 -24.05 -3.11 6.68
N CYS A 350 -23.03 -3.00 5.82
CA CYS A 350 -22.14 -1.84 5.73
C CYS A 350 -22.33 -1.18 4.36
N PRO A 351 -22.99 -0.01 4.26
CA PRO A 351 -23.18 0.69 2.99
C PRO A 351 -21.86 1.16 2.36
N SER A 352 -21.77 1.18 1.02
CA SER A 352 -20.58 1.70 0.33
C SER A 352 -20.39 3.20 0.59
N GLU A 353 -21.49 3.94 0.77
CA GLU A 353 -21.51 5.39 0.95
C GLU A 353 -20.97 5.84 2.33
N ASP A 354 -20.74 4.91 3.26
CA ASP A 354 -20.04 5.19 4.51
C ASP A 354 -18.52 5.41 4.28
N SER A 355 -18.06 5.15 3.06
CA SER A 355 -16.75 5.48 2.53
C SER A 355 -15.57 4.88 3.27
N TYR A 356 -15.71 3.66 3.80
CA TYR A 356 -14.57 2.86 4.28
C TYR A 356 -13.73 2.34 3.09
N ILE A 357 -12.57 1.74 3.35
CA ILE A 357 -11.63 1.24 2.32
C ILE A 357 -12.32 0.38 1.25
N MET A 358 -13.36 -0.38 1.63
CA MET A 358 -14.06 -1.31 0.75
C MET A 358 -15.33 -0.73 0.13
N GLY A 359 -15.63 0.55 0.39
CA GLY A 359 -16.77 1.28 -0.16
C GLY A 359 -16.32 2.41 -1.08
N ASP A 360 -17.18 3.43 -1.23
CA ASP A 360 -16.90 4.59 -2.06
C ASP A 360 -15.77 5.45 -1.48
N TRP A 361 -15.06 6.19 -2.32
CA TRP A 361 -14.01 7.08 -1.83
C TRP A 361 -14.59 8.20 -0.96
N GLY A 362 -13.97 8.48 0.19
CA GLY A 362 -14.45 9.54 1.09
C GLY A 362 -13.75 9.58 2.44
N LYS A 363 -14.43 10.19 3.43
CA LYS A 363 -13.81 10.58 4.70
C LYS A 363 -13.24 9.41 5.51
N ASN A 364 -13.83 8.22 5.43
CA ASN A 364 -13.43 7.06 6.23
C ASN A 364 -12.49 6.12 5.48
N HIS A 365 -11.99 6.51 4.30
CA HIS A 365 -11.34 5.61 3.35
C HIS A 365 -9.93 5.16 3.79
N ASP A 366 -9.51 5.55 4.99
CA ASP A 366 -8.30 5.04 5.66
C ASP A 366 -8.60 3.94 6.69
N LYS A 367 -9.85 3.48 6.79
CA LYS A 367 -10.32 2.51 7.80
C LYS A 367 -11.19 1.43 7.18
N PHE A 368 -11.21 0.27 7.81
CA PHE A 368 -12.12 -0.82 7.49
C PHE A 368 -13.45 -0.71 8.25
N SER A 369 -14.54 -1.17 7.61
CA SER A 369 -15.85 -1.28 8.24
C SER A 369 -15.93 -2.45 9.22
N GLU A 370 -16.94 -2.49 10.08
CA GLU A 370 -17.18 -3.67 10.94
C GLU A 370 -17.45 -4.94 10.12
N CYS A 371 -18.06 -4.82 8.93
CA CYS A 371 -18.25 -5.95 8.03
C CYS A 371 -16.93 -6.49 7.50
N SER A 372 -16.00 -5.61 7.13
CA SER A 372 -14.65 -6.01 6.73
C SER A 372 -13.95 -6.81 7.82
N LYS A 373 -14.02 -6.36 9.08
CA LYS A 373 -13.46 -7.08 10.24
C LYS A 373 -14.04 -8.49 10.38
N ILE A 374 -15.35 -8.62 10.25
CA ILE A 374 -16.07 -9.90 10.36
C ILE A 374 -15.69 -10.86 9.22
N CYS A 375 -15.63 -10.36 7.99
CA CYS A 375 -15.27 -11.14 6.80
C CYS A 375 -13.80 -11.62 6.83
N ALA A 376 -12.86 -10.73 7.13
CA ALA A 376 -11.45 -11.10 7.28
C ALA A 376 -11.28 -12.15 8.38
N LYS A 377 -11.91 -11.94 9.54
CA LYS A 377 -11.89 -12.89 10.66
C LYS A 377 -12.47 -14.25 10.27
N TYR A 378 -13.51 -14.26 9.45
CA TYR A 378 -14.11 -15.49 8.95
C TYR A 378 -13.13 -16.27 8.07
N LEU A 379 -12.57 -15.64 7.02
CA LEU A 379 -11.62 -16.30 6.14
C LEU A 379 -10.41 -16.81 6.92
N LEU A 380 -9.83 -15.94 7.75
CA LEU A 380 -8.66 -16.27 8.55
C LEU A 380 -8.94 -17.48 9.45
N SER A 381 -10.17 -17.72 9.90
CA SER A 381 -10.54 -18.90 10.69
C SER A 381 -10.53 -20.24 9.94
N LEU A 382 -10.44 -20.22 8.61
CA LEU A 382 -10.51 -21.41 7.75
C LEU A 382 -9.13 -22.06 7.54
N PRO A 383 -9.08 -23.38 7.25
CA PRO A 383 -7.82 -24.09 6.97
C PRO A 383 -7.06 -23.55 5.76
N LYS A 384 -7.76 -23.07 4.73
CA LYS A 384 -7.10 -22.51 3.54
C LYS A 384 -6.25 -21.26 3.83
N ALA A 385 -6.53 -20.54 4.91
CA ALA A 385 -5.73 -19.39 5.36
C ALA A 385 -4.64 -19.80 6.36
N ASN A 386 -4.15 -21.04 6.36
CA ASN A 386 -3.18 -21.48 7.37
C ASN A 386 -1.76 -20.95 7.15
N CYS A 387 -1.40 -20.54 5.92
CA CYS A 387 -0.04 -20.06 5.62
C CYS A 387 0.33 -18.79 6.41
N VAL A 388 -0.64 -17.91 6.68
CA VAL A 388 -0.42 -16.64 7.39
C VAL A 388 -0.20 -16.80 8.90
N TYR A 389 -0.27 -18.02 9.44
CA TYR A 389 -0.08 -18.25 10.87
C TYR A 389 1.37 -18.64 11.15
N GLU A 390 2.06 -17.76 11.85
CA GLU A 390 3.43 -17.97 12.32
C GLU A 390 3.47 -18.16 13.84
N GLN A 391 4.49 -18.86 14.34
CA GLN A 391 4.77 -18.85 15.76
C GLN A 391 5.15 -17.43 16.19
N CYS A 392 4.40 -16.85 17.12
CA CYS A 392 4.71 -15.53 17.65
C CYS A 392 6.14 -15.55 18.21
N LYS A 393 7.00 -14.63 17.77
CA LYS A 393 8.24 -14.37 18.49
C LYS A 393 7.84 -13.72 19.80
N THR A 394 7.95 -14.47 20.90
CA THR A 394 8.00 -13.85 22.22
C THR A 394 9.34 -13.16 22.32
N ASP A 395 9.37 -11.86 22.07
CA ASP A 395 10.51 -11.02 22.40
C ASP A 395 10.68 -11.07 23.93
N TYR A 396 11.67 -11.83 24.40
CA TYR A 396 12.16 -11.82 25.78
C TYR A 396 13.47 -11.05 25.85
#